data_AF-A0A6G1HP47-F1
#
_entry.id   AF-A0A6G1HP47-F1
#
_cell.length_a   1.000
_cell.length_b   1.000
_cell.length_c   1.000
_cell.angle_alpha   90.00
_cell.angle_beta   90.00
_cell.angle_gamma   90.00
#
_symmetry.space_group_name_H-M   'P 1'
#
loop_
_entity.id
_entity.type
_entity.pdbx_description
1 polymer ?
#
loop_
_entity_poly.entity_id
_entity_poly.type
_entity_poly.pdbx_seq_one_letter_code
_entity_poly.pdbx_strand_id
1 'polypeptide(L)'
;MLKSLWLPPTVHRPPPPPAPHLNVGYVSGDFNNHPLAHLMQSAFGLHDPTRVRAFCYATTARDGSVHRAQIEREAPVFRDATLWPVEQLVAQIVADGIHIPVNLSGYTRGARNEVFAAWPAPIQMSFMGFAGTLGAEWCDYLLADETAVPPTMLRPWRGNVGVRDLAEDGHFGGGREWVYGENVVYCKETFFCCDHAQSAPDAGGQQVGWEEERGRRRGRGGGG
;
A
#
# COMPACT_ATOMS: atom_id res chain seq x y z
N MET A 1 20.02 24.45 18.61
CA MET A 1 20.07 22.97 18.71
C MET A 1 18.71 22.51 19.27
N LEU A 2 17.66 22.53 18.44
CA LEU A 2 16.32 22.08 18.84
C LEU A 2 16.20 20.59 18.49
N LYS A 3 16.00 19.75 19.52
CA LYS A 3 15.64 18.36 19.35
C LYS A 3 14.15 18.31 19.01
N SER A 4 13.81 17.94 17.79
CA SER A 4 12.42 17.75 17.36
C SER A 4 11.76 16.68 18.25
N LEU A 5 10.77 17.09 19.05
CA LEU A 5 10.10 16.27 20.08
C LEU A 5 9.30 15.06 19.53
N TRP A 6 9.21 14.92 18.21
CA TRP A 6 8.39 13.90 17.54
C TRP A 6 9.20 12.79 16.88
N LEU A 7 10.53 12.89 16.84
CA LEU A 7 11.35 11.76 16.39
C LEU A 7 11.39 10.70 17.50
N PRO A 8 11.08 9.42 17.19
CA PRO A 8 11.28 8.34 18.13
C PRO A 8 12.73 8.34 18.64
N PRO A 9 12.98 8.09 19.94
CA PRO A 9 14.33 8.00 20.48
C PRO A 9 15.14 6.84 19.88
N THR A 10 14.47 5.88 19.22
CA THR A 10 15.06 4.71 18.60
C THR A 10 15.18 4.90 17.08
N VAL A 11 16.40 5.16 16.61
CA VAL A 11 16.73 5.04 15.19
C VAL A 11 16.93 3.56 14.87
N HIS A 12 16.08 3.00 14.02
CA HIS A 12 16.25 1.63 13.56
C HIS A 12 17.45 1.55 12.60
N ARG A 13 18.28 0.52 12.76
CA ARG A 13 19.38 0.29 11.81
C ARG A 13 18.77 -0.12 10.47
N PRO A 14 19.14 0.54 9.36
CA PRO A 14 18.64 0.13 8.05
C PRO A 14 19.10 -1.29 7.73
N PRO A 15 18.30 -2.07 6.98
CA PRO A 15 18.73 -3.37 6.47
C PRO A 15 19.97 -3.20 5.59
N PRO A 16 20.80 -4.25 5.44
CA PRO A 16 21.86 -4.24 4.43
C PRO A 16 21.27 -4.02 3.03
N PRO A 17 22.08 -3.59 2.05
CA PRO A 17 21.63 -3.48 0.67
C PRO A 17 20.96 -4.79 0.18
N PRO A 18 19.92 -4.71 -0.67
CA PRO A 18 19.20 -5.89 -1.15
C PRO A 18 20.13 -6.94 -1.77
N ALA A 19 20.19 -8.12 -1.17
CA ALA A 19 20.90 -9.29 -1.69
C ALA A 19 20.32 -10.57 -1.07
N PRO A 20 19.83 -11.55 -1.85
CA PRO A 20 19.71 -11.56 -3.32
C PRO A 20 18.50 -10.80 -3.86
N HIS A 21 17.52 -10.50 -3.00
CA HIS A 21 16.23 -9.92 -3.40
C HIS A 21 15.87 -8.69 -2.57
N LEU A 22 15.02 -7.83 -3.12
CA LEU A 22 14.39 -6.71 -2.42
C LEU A 22 13.20 -7.19 -1.60
N ASN A 23 13.28 -7.08 -0.28
CA ASN A 23 12.14 -7.27 0.62
C ASN A 23 11.20 -6.05 0.60
N VAL A 24 9.95 -6.26 0.20
CA VAL A 24 8.89 -5.25 0.15
C VAL A 24 7.78 -5.65 1.12
N GLY A 25 7.39 -4.73 2.01
CA GLY A 25 6.41 -5.00 3.07
C GLY A 25 5.10 -4.25 2.85
N TYR A 26 4.04 -4.93 2.42
CA TYR A 26 2.71 -4.36 2.25
C TYR A 26 1.95 -4.36 3.58
N VAL A 27 1.65 -3.18 4.13
CA VAL A 27 0.87 -3.04 5.37
C VAL A 27 -0.52 -2.55 5.01
N SER A 28 -1.55 -3.31 5.39
CA SER A 28 -2.93 -2.98 5.06
C SER A 28 -3.93 -3.53 6.09
N GLY A 29 -4.97 -2.75 6.34
CA GLY A 29 -6.19 -3.23 7.00
C GLY A 29 -7.20 -3.87 6.04
N ASP A 30 -6.89 -3.90 4.75
CA ASP A 30 -7.87 -4.11 3.69
C ASP A 30 -7.62 -5.40 2.89
N PHE A 31 -6.89 -6.36 3.46
CA PHE A 31 -6.70 -7.71 2.87
C PHE A 31 -7.93 -8.63 2.98
N ASN A 32 -9.08 -8.08 3.35
CA ASN A 32 -10.36 -8.76 3.52
C ASN A 32 -11.24 -8.53 2.28
N ASN A 33 -12.55 -8.78 2.36
CA ASN A 33 -13.51 -8.41 1.32
C ASN A 33 -13.66 -6.88 1.18
N HIS A 34 -12.66 -6.26 0.56
CA HIS A 34 -12.49 -4.82 0.40
C HIS A 34 -12.00 -4.50 -1.02
N PRO A 35 -12.35 -3.34 -1.60
CA PRO A 35 -11.93 -2.95 -2.94
C PRO A 35 -10.41 -3.09 -3.20
N LEU A 36 -9.57 -2.79 -2.20
CA LEU A 36 -8.12 -2.99 -2.33
C LEU A 36 -7.78 -4.45 -2.64
N ALA A 37 -8.32 -5.41 -1.89
CA ALA A 37 -8.09 -6.83 -2.13
C ALA A 37 -8.65 -7.28 -3.49
N HIS A 38 -9.83 -6.78 -3.89
CA HIS A 38 -10.42 -7.08 -5.20
C HIS A 38 -9.53 -6.63 -6.37
N LEU A 39 -8.70 -5.63 -6.15
CA LEU A 39 -7.83 -5.06 -7.19
C LEU A 39 -6.41 -5.65 -7.12
N MET A 40 -5.91 -5.96 -5.93
CA MET A 40 -4.51 -6.29 -5.68
C MET A 40 -4.22 -7.73 -5.27
N GLN A 41 -5.22 -8.58 -4.97
CA GLN A 41 -4.98 -9.87 -4.31
C GLN A 41 -3.90 -10.74 -4.99
N SER A 42 -3.87 -10.79 -6.34
CA SER A 42 -2.84 -11.54 -7.07
C SER A 42 -1.49 -10.83 -7.14
N ALA A 43 -1.44 -9.49 -7.01
CA ALA A 43 -0.21 -8.71 -7.17
C ALA A 43 0.86 -9.11 -6.16
N PHE A 44 0.47 -9.51 -4.95
CA PHE A 44 1.41 -9.93 -3.90
C PHE A 44 2.13 -11.23 -4.23
N GLY A 45 1.47 -12.17 -4.92
CA GLY A 45 2.04 -13.45 -5.33
C GLY A 45 2.74 -13.44 -6.69
N LEU A 46 2.50 -12.41 -7.52
CA LEU A 46 3.06 -12.30 -8.87
C LEU A 46 4.45 -11.66 -8.93
N HIS A 47 5.03 -11.27 -7.79
CA HIS A 47 6.42 -10.80 -7.75
C HIS A 47 7.38 -11.89 -8.21
N ASP A 48 8.38 -11.51 -9.01
CA ASP A 48 9.50 -12.39 -9.35
C ASP A 48 10.32 -12.66 -8.07
N PRO A 49 10.31 -13.89 -7.52
CA PRO A 49 10.93 -14.20 -6.23
C PRO A 49 12.46 -14.10 -6.28
N THR A 50 13.06 -14.07 -7.47
CA THR A 50 14.51 -13.87 -7.64
C THR A 50 14.91 -12.41 -7.44
N ARG A 51 13.95 -11.47 -7.56
CA ARG A 51 14.18 -10.03 -7.50
C ARG A 51 13.50 -9.37 -6.32
N VAL A 52 12.27 -9.80 -6.00
CA VAL A 52 11.44 -9.21 -4.95
C VAL A 52 10.82 -10.30 -4.09
N ARG A 53 10.91 -10.13 -2.78
CA ARG A 53 10.19 -10.94 -1.81
C ARG A 53 9.14 -10.08 -1.13
N ALA A 54 7.87 -10.39 -1.37
CA ALA A 54 6.74 -9.67 -0.79
C ALA A 54 6.37 -10.22 0.59
N PHE A 55 6.12 -9.30 1.52
CA PHE A 55 5.63 -9.56 2.87
C PHE A 55 4.31 -8.82 3.04
N CYS A 56 3.25 -9.49 3.46
CA CYS A 56 1.96 -8.88 3.73
C CYS A 56 1.71 -8.85 5.25
N TYR A 57 1.45 -7.67 5.80
CA TYR A 57 1.11 -7.44 7.21
C TYR A 57 -0.35 -7.02 7.31
N ALA A 58 -1.22 -7.97 7.68
CA ALA A 58 -2.64 -7.69 7.87
C ALA A 58 -2.87 -7.03 9.23
N THR A 59 -3.47 -5.84 9.24
CA THR A 59 -3.79 -5.12 10.49
C THR A 59 -5.24 -5.32 10.94
N THR A 60 -6.00 -6.16 10.23
CA THR A 60 -7.39 -6.51 10.54
C THR A 60 -7.62 -8.01 10.56
N ALA A 61 -8.57 -8.43 11.40
CA ALA A 61 -8.94 -9.82 11.58
C ALA A 61 -9.41 -10.44 10.27
N ARG A 62 -9.10 -11.72 10.07
CA ARG A 62 -9.61 -12.53 8.97
C ARG A 62 -11.14 -12.54 8.96
N ASP A 63 -11.74 -12.18 7.85
CA ASP A 63 -13.20 -12.10 7.67
C ASP A 63 -13.83 -13.37 7.07
N GLY A 64 -13.00 -14.37 6.74
CA GLY A 64 -13.43 -15.61 6.08
C GLY A 64 -13.66 -15.50 4.58
N SER A 65 -13.34 -14.35 3.96
CA SER A 65 -13.48 -14.15 2.53
C SER A 65 -12.49 -14.97 1.70
N VAL A 66 -12.86 -15.23 0.45
CA VAL A 66 -11.98 -15.85 -0.54
C VAL A 66 -10.76 -14.99 -0.84
N HIS A 67 -10.92 -13.66 -0.80
CA HIS A 67 -9.85 -12.69 -1.03
C HIS A 67 -8.74 -12.82 0.02
N ARG A 68 -9.12 -12.80 1.30
CA ARG A 68 -8.17 -12.99 2.40
C ARG A 68 -7.44 -14.33 2.29
N ALA A 69 -8.18 -15.41 2.01
CA ALA A 69 -7.60 -16.74 1.84
C ALA A 69 -6.63 -16.83 0.64
N GLN A 70 -6.93 -16.14 -0.46
CA GLN A 70 -6.05 -16.08 -1.62
C GLN A 70 -4.75 -15.34 -1.31
N ILE A 71 -4.83 -14.17 -0.69
CA ILE A 71 -3.64 -13.38 -0.31
C ILE A 71 -2.77 -14.17 0.68
N GLU A 72 -3.37 -14.82 1.68
CA GLU A 72 -2.66 -15.69 2.63
C GLU A 72 -1.93 -16.85 1.94
N ARG A 73 -2.50 -17.38 0.86
CA ARG A 73 -1.94 -18.51 0.09
C ARG A 73 -0.84 -18.08 -0.89
N GLU A 74 -1.00 -16.94 -1.53
CA GLU A 74 -0.16 -16.50 -2.65
C GLU A 74 0.98 -15.57 -2.23
N ALA A 75 0.81 -14.80 -1.15
CA ALA A 75 1.89 -13.96 -0.64
C ALA A 75 3.07 -14.84 -0.16
N PRO A 76 4.32 -14.55 -0.59
CA PRO A 76 5.50 -15.31 -0.16
C PRO A 76 5.66 -15.36 1.36
N VAL A 77 5.28 -14.28 2.05
CA VAL A 77 5.18 -14.21 3.50
C VAL A 77 3.92 -13.45 3.88
N PHE A 78 3.07 -14.06 4.70
CA PHE A 78 1.89 -13.42 5.26
C PHE A 78 1.99 -13.39 6.79
N ARG A 79 1.71 -12.23 7.39
CA ARG A 79 1.72 -12.01 8.84
C ARG A 79 0.40 -11.40 9.27
N ASP A 80 -0.32 -12.11 10.12
CA ASP A 80 -1.48 -11.56 10.81
C ASP A 80 -1.01 -10.71 12.00
N ALA A 81 -1.04 -9.39 11.83
CA ALA A 81 -0.66 -8.39 12.81
C ALA A 81 -1.86 -7.72 13.48
N THR A 82 -3.06 -8.31 13.38
CA THR A 82 -4.31 -7.75 13.91
C THR A 82 -4.21 -7.38 15.38
N LEU A 83 -3.63 -8.29 16.18
CA LEU A 83 -3.51 -8.16 17.63
C LEU A 83 -2.16 -7.60 18.06
N TRP A 84 -1.30 -7.21 17.11
CA TRP A 84 0.03 -6.75 17.44
C TRP A 84 0.00 -5.28 17.86
N PRO A 85 0.61 -4.92 19.00
CA PRO A 85 0.90 -3.53 19.30
C PRO A 85 1.88 -2.96 18.27
N VAL A 86 1.92 -1.64 18.18
CA VAL A 86 2.69 -0.92 17.15
C VAL A 86 4.17 -1.29 17.22
N GLU A 87 4.71 -1.36 18.43
CA GLU A 87 6.10 -1.67 18.71
C GLU A 87 6.48 -3.07 18.20
N GLN A 88 5.56 -4.03 18.34
CA GLN A 88 5.78 -5.39 17.84
C GLN A 88 5.78 -5.43 16.31
N LEU A 89 4.84 -4.73 15.67
CA LEU A 89 4.79 -4.66 14.21
C LEU A 89 6.03 -3.97 13.63
N VAL A 90 6.45 -2.84 14.22
CA VAL A 90 7.71 -2.16 13.87
C VAL A 90 8.91 -3.09 14.04
N ALA A 91 9.03 -3.76 15.19
CA ALA A 91 10.11 -4.70 15.44
C ALA A 91 10.12 -5.86 14.44
N GLN A 92 8.94 -6.35 14.03
CA GLN A 92 8.82 -7.41 13.04
C GLN A 92 9.24 -6.94 11.64
N ILE A 93 8.85 -5.73 11.22
CA ILE A 93 9.28 -5.15 9.93
C ILE A 93 10.80 -5.02 9.88
N VAL A 94 11.42 -4.57 10.98
CA VAL A 94 12.88 -4.48 11.12
C VAL A 94 13.52 -5.88 11.08
N ALA A 95 12.95 -6.85 11.80
CA ALA A 95 13.46 -8.22 11.85
C ALA A 95 13.35 -8.94 10.49
N ASP A 96 12.32 -8.64 9.71
CA ASP A 96 12.14 -9.14 8.35
C ASP A 96 13.09 -8.50 7.34
N GLY A 97 13.83 -7.46 7.75
CA GLY A 97 14.74 -6.72 6.88
C GLY A 97 14.00 -6.10 5.70
N ILE A 98 12.82 -5.51 5.94
CA ILE A 98 12.06 -4.82 4.91
C ILE A 98 12.83 -3.59 4.43
N HIS A 99 13.05 -3.49 3.13
CA HIS A 99 13.72 -2.33 2.54
C HIS A 99 12.71 -1.22 2.23
N ILE A 100 11.52 -1.60 1.76
CA ILE A 100 10.45 -0.68 1.37
C ILE A 100 9.12 -1.17 1.97
N PRO A 101 8.68 -0.63 3.13
CA PRO A 101 7.31 -0.75 3.56
C PRO A 101 6.39 0.12 2.69
N VAL A 102 5.29 -0.48 2.25
CA VAL A 102 4.27 0.12 1.41
C VAL A 102 2.99 0.27 2.24
N ASN A 103 2.55 1.52 2.42
CA ASN A 103 1.29 1.87 3.05
C ASN A 103 0.16 1.73 2.03
N LEU A 104 -0.73 0.76 2.27
CA LEU A 104 -1.91 0.48 1.45
C LEU A 104 -3.23 0.90 2.13
N SER A 105 -3.20 1.78 3.13
CA SER A 105 -4.41 2.24 3.82
C SER A 105 -4.51 3.78 3.91
N GLY A 106 -3.39 4.51 3.97
CA GLY A 106 -3.39 5.97 4.14
C GLY A 106 -4.23 6.41 5.34
N TYR A 107 -5.21 7.29 5.14
CA TYR A 107 -6.11 7.76 6.23
C TYR A 107 -7.48 7.06 6.26
N THR A 108 -7.57 5.83 5.74
CA THR A 108 -8.79 5.02 5.82
C THR A 108 -8.92 4.30 7.16
N ARG A 109 -10.05 3.61 7.34
CA ARG A 109 -10.32 2.81 8.53
C ARG A 109 -9.31 1.65 8.63
N GLY A 110 -8.71 1.47 9.80
CA GLY A 110 -7.77 0.37 10.05
C GLY A 110 -6.33 0.66 9.63
N ALA A 111 -6.05 1.87 9.14
CA ALA A 111 -4.69 2.33 8.91
C ALA A 111 -3.87 2.35 10.21
N ARG A 112 -2.58 2.00 10.10
CA ARG A 112 -1.61 1.98 11.19
C ARG A 112 -0.43 2.90 10.86
N ASN A 113 -0.73 4.19 10.60
CA ASN A 113 0.26 5.18 10.16
C ASN A 113 1.38 5.41 11.19
N GLU A 114 1.09 5.16 12.47
CA GLU A 114 2.07 5.22 13.55
C GLU A 114 3.23 4.20 13.38
N VAL A 115 3.01 3.11 12.64
CA VAL A 115 4.08 2.16 12.26
C VAL A 115 5.07 2.84 11.32
N PHE A 116 4.60 3.65 10.38
CA PHE A 116 5.44 4.35 9.41
C PHE A 116 6.12 5.58 10.02
N ALA A 117 5.43 6.26 10.94
CA ALA A 117 6.01 7.36 11.72
C ALA A 117 7.19 6.90 12.61
N ALA A 118 7.29 5.60 12.91
CA ALA A 118 8.42 5.01 13.63
C ALA A 118 9.66 4.77 12.76
N TRP A 119 9.60 5.01 11.44
CA TRP A 119 10.69 4.80 10.49
C TRP A 119 11.34 3.40 10.58
N PRO A 120 10.55 2.31 10.40
CA PRO A 120 11.04 0.93 10.52
C PRO A 120 11.99 0.53 9.38
N ALA A 121 12.04 1.32 8.31
CA ALA A 121 12.83 1.06 7.10
C ALA A 121 13.30 2.39 6.49
N PRO A 122 14.36 2.38 5.66
CA PRO A 122 14.98 3.60 5.13
C PRO A 122 14.16 4.31 4.05
N ILE A 123 13.23 3.62 3.38
CA ILE A 123 12.40 4.18 2.30
C ILE A 123 10.96 3.76 2.54
N GLN A 124 10.04 4.70 2.67
CA GLN A 124 8.63 4.41 2.89
C GLN A 124 7.78 4.91 1.73
N MET A 125 6.84 4.08 1.26
CA MET A 125 6.05 4.37 0.08
C MET A 125 4.55 4.28 0.38
N SER A 126 3.74 5.17 -0.20
CA SER A 126 2.30 5.01 -0.28
C SER A 126 1.88 4.49 -1.65
N PHE A 127 0.87 3.62 -1.66
CA PHE A 127 0.31 3.09 -2.89
C PHE A 127 -1.17 2.72 -2.72
N MET A 128 -2.00 3.16 -3.67
CA MET A 128 -3.38 2.71 -3.96
C MET A 128 -4.46 2.88 -2.87
N GLY A 129 -4.17 2.58 -1.61
CA GLY A 129 -5.15 2.56 -0.53
C GLY A 129 -5.76 3.90 -0.16
N PHE A 130 -5.13 5.00 -0.58
CA PHE A 130 -5.63 6.34 -0.37
C PHE A 130 -5.39 7.20 -1.61
N ALA A 131 -6.46 7.79 -2.15
CA ALA A 131 -6.43 8.58 -3.37
C ALA A 131 -5.99 10.02 -3.09
N GLY A 132 -4.77 10.20 -2.59
CA GLY A 132 -4.20 11.52 -2.32
C GLY A 132 -2.86 11.46 -1.59
N THR A 133 -2.29 12.64 -1.34
CA THR A 133 -1.10 12.79 -0.50
C THR A 133 -1.40 12.39 0.94
N LEU A 134 -0.44 11.74 1.60
CA LEU A 134 -0.48 11.54 3.05
C LEU A 134 -0.08 12.81 3.80
N GLY A 135 0.59 13.76 3.12
CA GLY A 135 1.03 15.03 3.71
C GLY A 135 1.95 14.82 4.92
N ALA A 136 2.58 13.66 4.99
CA ALA A 136 3.30 13.19 6.15
C ALA A 136 4.79 13.11 5.83
N GLU A 137 5.62 13.71 6.70
CA GLU A 137 7.08 13.78 6.52
C GLU A 137 7.75 12.40 6.45
N TRP A 138 7.09 11.37 6.99
CA TRP A 138 7.56 9.99 6.95
C TRP A 138 7.27 9.26 5.65
N CYS A 139 6.45 9.82 4.75
CA CYS A 139 6.14 9.20 3.47
C CYS A 139 7.09 9.74 2.40
N ASP A 140 8.09 8.94 2.02
CA ASP A 140 9.11 9.35 1.05
C ASP A 140 8.57 9.41 -0.37
N TYR A 141 7.81 8.37 -0.76
CA TYR A 141 7.37 8.16 -2.14
C TYR A 141 5.88 7.86 -2.26
N LEU A 142 5.31 8.28 -3.39
CA LEU A 142 3.98 7.86 -3.86
C LEU A 142 4.13 7.17 -5.21
N LEU A 143 3.59 5.95 -5.34
CA LEU A 143 3.46 5.27 -6.63
C LEU A 143 2.19 5.74 -7.34
N ALA A 144 2.35 6.42 -8.47
CA ALA A 144 1.25 7.03 -9.23
C ALA A 144 1.50 6.98 -10.75
N ASP A 145 0.61 7.59 -11.53
CA ASP A 145 0.79 7.84 -12.96
C ASP A 145 0.60 9.33 -13.27
N GLU A 146 1.09 9.77 -14.43
CA GLU A 146 1.05 11.18 -14.84
C GLU A 146 -0.38 11.70 -15.07
N THR A 147 -1.35 10.81 -15.29
CA THR A 147 -2.75 11.19 -15.49
C THR A 147 -3.39 11.55 -14.15
N ALA A 148 -3.21 10.72 -13.13
CA ALA A 148 -3.75 10.93 -11.80
C ALA A 148 -2.98 11.99 -11.01
N VAL A 149 -1.65 12.02 -11.16
CA VAL A 149 -0.77 12.97 -10.48
C VAL A 149 0.15 13.64 -11.52
N PRO A 150 -0.32 14.68 -12.23
CA PRO A 150 0.51 15.42 -13.17
C PRO A 150 1.72 16.07 -12.47
N PRO A 151 2.89 16.14 -13.14
CA PRO A 151 4.10 16.75 -12.58
C PRO A 151 3.90 18.20 -12.09
N THR A 152 2.94 18.92 -12.66
CA THR A 152 2.58 20.30 -12.26
C THR A 152 1.99 20.40 -10.86
N MET A 153 1.49 19.31 -10.28
CA MET A 153 0.98 19.27 -8.91
C MET A 153 2.06 18.89 -7.88
N LEU A 154 3.29 18.61 -8.31
CA LEU A 154 4.38 18.22 -7.44
C LEU A 154 5.10 19.44 -6.87
N ARG A 155 5.58 19.31 -5.64
CA ARG A 155 6.56 20.25 -5.11
C ARG A 155 7.88 20.16 -5.89
N PRO A 156 8.73 21.21 -5.84
CA PRO A 156 10.11 21.11 -6.28
C PRO A 156 10.83 19.92 -5.62
N TRP A 157 11.68 19.24 -6.38
CA TRP A 157 12.35 18.01 -5.92
C TRP A 157 13.08 18.22 -4.59
N ARG A 158 12.94 17.24 -3.70
CA ARG A 158 13.59 17.20 -2.39
C ARG A 158 14.39 15.92 -2.26
N GLY A 159 15.65 16.05 -1.82
CA GLY A 159 16.44 14.90 -1.42
C GLY A 159 15.88 14.28 -0.15
N ASN A 160 15.88 12.96 -0.01
CA ASN A 160 15.45 12.31 1.25
C ASN A 160 16.66 11.77 2.03
N VAL A 161 17.80 12.47 1.94
CA VAL A 161 19.10 11.95 2.40
C VAL A 161 19.66 12.77 3.58
N GLY A 162 19.31 14.05 3.71
CA GLY A 162 19.81 14.94 4.75
C GLY A 162 18.74 15.39 5.76
N VAL A 163 19.18 15.68 6.99
CA VAL A 163 18.32 16.26 8.06
C VAL A 163 17.77 17.63 7.68
N ARG A 164 18.46 18.38 6.80
CA ARG A 164 17.99 19.67 6.30
C ARG A 164 16.80 19.54 5.37
N ASP A 165 16.79 18.47 4.57
CA ASP A 165 15.67 18.20 3.69
C ASP A 165 14.38 18.01 4.53
N LEU A 166 14.48 17.30 5.67
CA LEU A 166 13.41 17.12 6.67
C LEU A 166 12.93 18.40 7.37
N ALA A 167 13.72 19.47 7.40
CA ALA A 167 13.39 20.68 8.16
C ALA A 167 12.77 21.80 7.32
N GLU A 168 12.93 21.76 5.99
CA GLU A 168 12.42 22.78 5.05
C GLU A 168 11.03 22.43 4.49
N ASP A 169 10.29 21.56 5.18
CA ASP A 169 8.93 21.21 4.78
C ASP A 169 8.00 22.39 5.11
N GLY A 170 7.83 23.28 4.12
CA GLY A 170 6.85 24.37 4.08
C GLY A 170 5.39 23.90 4.09
N HIS A 171 5.09 22.86 4.88
CA HIS A 171 3.80 22.20 5.03
C HIS A 171 2.74 23.04 5.76
N PHE A 172 3.08 24.25 6.20
CA PHE A 172 2.15 25.16 6.89
C PHE A 172 2.17 26.55 6.25
N GLY A 173 1.39 26.73 5.18
CA GLY A 173 1.21 28.02 4.53
C GLY A 173 0.15 27.97 3.42
N GLY A 174 -0.88 28.82 3.51
CA GLY A 174 -2.08 28.83 2.65
C GLY A 174 -1.88 29.41 1.24
N GLY A 175 -0.70 29.25 0.63
CA GLY A 175 -0.36 29.82 -0.68
C GLY A 175 0.41 28.85 -1.59
N ARG A 176 0.21 27.53 -1.47
CA ARG A 176 0.98 26.55 -2.23
C ARG A 176 0.44 26.35 -3.65
N GLU A 177 1.36 26.34 -4.61
CA GLU A 177 1.14 26.01 -6.03
C GLU A 177 1.15 24.49 -6.29
N TRP A 178 1.46 23.68 -5.28
CA TRP A 178 1.61 22.23 -5.36
C TRP A 178 0.74 21.49 -4.33
N VAL A 179 0.41 20.24 -4.63
CA VAL A 179 -0.49 19.37 -3.84
C VAL A 179 0.26 18.24 -3.15
N TYR A 180 1.24 17.62 -3.82
CA TYR A 180 1.94 16.44 -3.32
C TYR A 180 3.30 16.78 -2.72
N GLY A 181 3.52 16.36 -1.47
CA GLY A 181 4.82 16.43 -0.80
C GLY A 181 5.68 15.20 -1.06
N GLU A 182 5.10 14.06 -1.39
CA GLU A 182 5.85 12.85 -1.68
C GLU A 182 6.64 12.99 -2.99
N ASN A 183 7.79 12.33 -3.08
CA ASN A 183 8.43 12.12 -4.38
C ASN A 183 7.62 11.09 -5.17
N VAL A 184 7.25 11.37 -6.42
CA VAL A 184 6.42 10.44 -7.19
C VAL A 184 7.28 9.47 -8.00
N VAL A 185 6.94 8.19 -7.91
CA VAL A 185 7.41 7.15 -8.83
C VAL A 185 6.31 6.91 -9.86
N TYR A 186 6.58 7.22 -11.12
CA TYR A 186 5.59 7.09 -12.19
C TYR A 186 5.58 5.69 -12.79
N CYS A 187 4.40 5.08 -12.81
CA CYS A 187 4.10 3.93 -13.65
C CYS A 187 4.06 4.36 -15.14
N LYS A 188 4.47 3.45 -16.02
CA LYS A 188 4.52 3.71 -17.47
C LYS A 188 3.15 4.04 -18.08
N GLU A 189 2.09 3.40 -17.58
CA GLU A 189 0.72 3.56 -18.11
C GLU A 189 -0.21 4.06 -17.01
N THR A 190 -0.59 3.20 -16.07
CA THR A 190 -1.36 3.58 -14.89
C THR A 190 -0.82 2.93 -13.64
N PHE A 191 -0.98 3.59 -12.49
CA PHE A 191 -0.72 2.97 -11.19
C PHE A 191 -1.85 2.02 -10.77
N PHE A 192 -3.03 2.15 -11.37
CA PHE A 192 -4.19 1.37 -10.99
C PHE A 192 -4.04 -0.07 -11.50
N CYS A 193 -3.92 -1.03 -10.57
CA CYS A 193 -3.97 -2.45 -10.90
C CYS A 193 -5.37 -3.01 -10.68
N CYS A 194 -5.74 -4.03 -11.46
CA CYS A 194 -7.04 -4.69 -11.37
C CYS A 194 -6.86 -6.21 -11.47
N ASP A 195 -7.64 -6.95 -10.70
CA ASP A 195 -7.62 -8.42 -10.69
C ASP A 195 -8.75 -9.05 -11.52
N HIS A 196 -9.43 -8.27 -12.37
CA HIS A 196 -10.62 -8.73 -13.09
C HIS A 196 -10.37 -9.98 -13.95
N ALA A 197 -9.18 -10.11 -14.55
CA ALA A 197 -8.86 -11.26 -15.39
C ALA A 197 -8.77 -12.57 -14.59
N GLN A 198 -8.38 -12.51 -13.32
CA GLN A 198 -8.25 -13.65 -12.42
C GLN A 198 -9.55 -13.91 -11.65
N SER A 199 -10.24 -12.85 -11.24
CA SER A 199 -11.45 -12.91 -10.41
C SER A 199 -12.74 -13.11 -11.19
N ALA A 200 -12.77 -12.81 -12.49
CA ALA A 200 -13.94 -12.97 -13.36
C ALA A 200 -13.56 -13.72 -14.66
N PRO A 201 -13.20 -15.01 -14.60
CA PRO A 201 -12.81 -15.79 -15.78
C PRO A 201 -13.94 -15.95 -16.80
N ASP A 202 -15.19 -15.78 -16.37
CA ASP A 202 -16.39 -15.76 -17.19
C ASP A 202 -16.60 -14.44 -17.95
N ALA A 203 -15.86 -13.38 -17.62
CA ALA A 203 -15.92 -12.10 -18.34
C ALA A 203 -15.42 -12.19 -19.80
N GLY A 204 -14.64 -13.22 -20.13
CA GLY A 204 -14.28 -13.56 -21.52
C GLY A 204 -15.33 -14.42 -22.25
N GLY A 205 -16.41 -14.81 -21.56
CA GLY A 205 -17.51 -15.60 -22.11
C GLY A 205 -18.47 -14.79 -22.99
N GLN A 206 -19.41 -15.50 -23.63
CA GLN A 206 -20.43 -14.88 -24.48
C GLN A 206 -21.27 -13.89 -23.66
N GLN A 207 -21.27 -12.61 -24.03
CA GLN A 207 -22.14 -11.60 -23.39
C GLN A 207 -23.59 -12.03 -23.53
N VAL A 208 -24.20 -12.36 -22.38
CA VAL A 208 -25.61 -12.73 -22.31
C VAL A 208 -26.44 -11.46 -22.55
N GLY A 209 -27.39 -11.54 -23.47
CA GLY A 209 -28.29 -10.41 -23.76
C GLY A 209 -29.09 -10.00 -22.51
N TRP A 210 -29.34 -8.71 -22.35
CA TRP A 210 -30.04 -8.13 -21.18
C TRP A 210 -31.36 -8.83 -20.83
N GLU A 211 -32.09 -9.33 -21.83
CA GLU A 211 -33.35 -10.07 -21.63
C GLU A 211 -33.14 -11.44 -20.95
N GLU A 212 -32.10 -12.16 -21.33
CA GLU A 212 -31.76 -13.46 -20.75
C GLU A 212 -31.26 -13.29 -19.31
N GLU A 213 -30.53 -12.21 -19.03
CA GLU A 213 -30.10 -11.88 -17.67
C GLU A 213 -31.29 -11.51 -16.75
N ARG A 214 -32.29 -10.80 -17.28
CA ARG A 214 -33.55 -10.54 -16.56
C ARG A 214 -34.33 -11.82 -16.27
N GLY A 215 -34.30 -12.79 -17.19
CA GLY A 215 -34.90 -14.12 -17.00
C GLY A 215 -34.25 -14.89 -15.85
N ARG A 216 -32.92 -14.93 -15.79
CA ARG A 216 -32.15 -15.61 -14.73
C ARG A 216 -32.41 -15.02 -13.34
N ARG A 217 -32.55 -13.69 -13.23
CA ARG A 217 -32.87 -13.01 -11.97
C ARG A 217 -34.30 -13.30 -11.48
N ARG A 218 -35.25 -13.53 -12.39
CA ARG A 218 -36.64 -13.89 -12.04
C ARG A 218 -36.79 -15.36 -11.63
N GLY A 219 -35.97 -16.26 -12.16
CA GLY A 219 -36.03 -17.70 -11.85
C GLY A 219 -35.59 -18.11 -10.45
N ARG A 220 -34.85 -17.25 -9.72
CA ARG A 220 -34.39 -17.53 -8.34
C ARG A 220 -35.39 -17.15 -7.23
N GLY A 221 -36.58 -16.67 -7.57
CA GLY A 221 -37.58 -16.17 -6.61
C GLY A 221 -38.83 -17.02 -6.42
N GLY A 222 -38.88 -18.26 -6.92
CA GLY A 222 -40.10 -19.10 -6.86
C GLY A 222 -39.77 -20.55 -6.50
N GLY A 223 -39.74 -20.84 -5.21
CA GLY A 223 -39.53 -22.18 -4.68
C GLY A 223 -39.65 -22.17 -3.15
N GLY A 224 -40.86 -21.90 -2.68
CA GLY A 224 -41.32 -22.14 -1.31
C GLY A 224 -42.52 -23.07 -1.35
#